data_AF-A0A7K3WKF4-F1
#
_entry.id   AF-A0A7K3WKF4-F1
#
_cell.length_a   1.000
_cell.length_b   1.000
_cell.length_c   1.000
_cell.angle_alpha   90.00
_cell.angle_beta   90.00
_cell.angle_gamma   90.00
#
_symmetry.space_group_name_H-M   'P 1'
#
loop_
_entity.id
_entity.type
_entity.pdbx_description
1 polymer ?
#
loop_
_entity_poly.entity_id
_entity_poly.type
_entity_poly.pdbx_seq_one_letter_code
_entity_poly.pdbx_strand_id
1 'polypeptide(L)'
;MNTVSAWPVIAFVAIVFLSSRAVAQDCADPQLLCGQSAPETLSTADGINTPVPASFCFDIAENAVFFDFQTLDLSQFPGLSFDDPTATLSIGNISCLQDSTFGEGILYAVFAATNACDESTFDAPIACDTLFQATDIPLDDLDPSTTYTVMISGFQGDLPAINPGECEVSISVSGPAVTYDFEADWYPDGDQSRNILLSGETVVLTTNPDLTGYSWTGEALNETSGPVVTAIPVGVDQNFEYIVETTINGCIYSETLSVLVRPAILPYNAFTPNADGINDTWEIKDIEKWQNAQINVYSRWGTRVFQATNYKNDWGGDDLPAATYYYVIELNPVDFNSDPYTGSVTILR
;
A
#
# COMPACT_ATOMS: atom_id res chain seq x y z
N MET A 1 40.11 4.97 -35.47
CA MET A 1 39.58 5.59 -34.23
C MET A 1 38.07 5.65 -34.39
N ASN A 2 37.36 4.58 -34.05
CA ASN A 2 35.90 4.53 -34.09
C ASN A 2 35.42 4.29 -32.66
N THR A 3 34.72 5.26 -32.10
CA THR A 3 34.07 5.18 -30.78
C THR A 3 32.69 4.57 -30.96
N VAL A 4 32.47 3.40 -30.36
CA VAL A 4 31.16 2.75 -30.30
C VAL A 4 30.44 3.28 -29.05
N SER A 5 29.31 3.95 -29.25
CA SER A 5 28.41 4.39 -28.19
C SER A 5 27.59 3.20 -27.68
N ALA A 6 27.74 2.85 -26.41
CA ALA A 6 26.87 1.90 -25.72
C ALA A 6 25.63 2.63 -25.18
N TRP A 7 24.45 2.24 -25.64
CA TRP A 7 23.16 2.59 -25.06
C TRP A 7 22.76 1.49 -24.06
N PRO A 8 22.11 1.79 -22.93
CA PRO A 8 21.63 0.75 -22.03
C PRO A 8 20.42 0.06 -22.67
N VAL A 9 20.49 -1.26 -22.78
CA VAL A 9 19.37 -2.11 -23.13
C VAL A 9 18.48 -2.22 -21.89
N ILE A 10 17.36 -1.50 -21.88
CA ILE A 10 16.30 -1.68 -20.88
C ILE A 10 15.61 -2.99 -21.23
N ALA A 11 15.89 -4.03 -20.44
CA ALA A 11 15.17 -5.29 -20.53
C ALA A 11 13.77 -5.10 -19.94
N PHE A 12 12.78 -4.89 -20.79
CA PHE A 12 11.38 -5.05 -20.43
C PHE A 12 11.13 -6.54 -20.15
N VAL A 13 11.07 -6.91 -18.87
CA VAL A 13 10.51 -8.21 -18.47
C VAL A 13 9.01 -8.11 -18.68
N ALA A 14 8.56 -8.58 -19.85
CA ALA A 14 7.14 -8.80 -20.10
C ALA A 14 6.68 -9.94 -19.18
N ILE A 15 6.03 -9.60 -18.08
CA ILE A 15 5.28 -10.55 -17.26
C ILE A 15 4.11 -11.01 -18.11
N VAL A 16 4.28 -12.17 -18.74
CA VAL A 16 3.18 -12.87 -19.41
C VAL A 16 2.29 -13.42 -18.31
N PHE A 17 1.23 -12.69 -17.98
CA PHE A 17 0.09 -13.27 -17.26
C PHE A 17 -0.51 -14.34 -18.17
N LEU A 18 -0.10 -15.59 -17.95
CA LEU A 18 -0.91 -16.72 -18.41
C LEU A 18 -2.21 -16.65 -17.63
N SER A 19 -3.27 -16.11 -18.23
CA SER A 19 -4.62 -16.30 -17.76
C SER A 19 -4.96 -17.78 -17.91
N SER A 20 -4.70 -18.57 -16.86
CA SER A 20 -5.31 -19.89 -16.73
C SER A 20 -6.81 -19.66 -16.66
N ARG A 21 -7.55 -20.09 -17.68
CA ARG A 21 -9.01 -20.20 -17.55
C ARG A 21 -9.28 -21.11 -16.35
N ALA A 22 -9.87 -20.56 -15.30
CA ALA A 22 -10.29 -21.32 -14.13
C ALA A 22 -11.21 -22.46 -14.61
N VAL A 23 -10.83 -23.68 -14.26
CA VAL A 23 -11.53 -24.91 -14.61
C VAL A 23 -12.61 -25.10 -13.56
N ALA A 24 -13.88 -25.11 -13.98
CA ALA A 24 -15.07 -25.52 -13.23
C ALA A 24 -15.23 -24.91 -11.82
N GLN A 25 -16.04 -23.86 -11.70
CA GLN A 25 -16.42 -23.25 -10.41
C GLN A 25 -17.70 -23.89 -9.89
N ASP A 26 -17.56 -25.12 -9.40
CA ASP A 26 -18.63 -25.77 -8.66
C ASP A 26 -18.49 -25.49 -7.15
N CYS A 27 -19.50 -25.91 -6.41
CA CYS A 27 -19.54 -25.73 -4.97
C CYS A 27 -18.44 -26.47 -4.19
N ALA A 28 -17.69 -27.39 -4.82
CA ALA A 28 -16.70 -28.23 -4.15
C ALA A 28 -15.29 -27.61 -4.17
N ASP A 29 -15.04 -26.67 -5.09
CA ASP A 29 -13.80 -25.89 -5.17
C ASP A 29 -14.12 -24.44 -5.58
N PRO A 30 -14.80 -23.66 -4.71
CA PRO A 30 -15.14 -22.29 -5.00
C PRO A 30 -13.88 -21.43 -5.17
N GLN A 31 -13.93 -20.47 -6.11
CA GLN A 31 -12.80 -19.57 -6.30
C GLN A 31 -12.68 -18.59 -5.12
N LEU A 32 -11.49 -18.50 -4.53
CA LEU A 32 -11.21 -17.54 -3.46
C LEU A 32 -11.07 -16.12 -4.02
N LEU A 33 -11.87 -15.19 -3.49
CA LEU A 33 -11.78 -13.75 -3.72
C LEU A 33 -10.98 -13.09 -2.60
N CYS A 34 -9.93 -12.38 -2.98
CA CYS A 34 -9.06 -11.67 -2.06
C CYS A 34 -9.31 -10.16 -2.13
N GLY A 35 -9.34 -9.48 -0.98
CA GLY A 35 -9.75 -8.06 -0.86
C GLY A 35 -8.91 -7.04 -1.63
N GLN A 36 -7.70 -7.42 -2.07
CA GLN A 36 -6.77 -6.58 -2.83
C GLN A 36 -6.46 -7.15 -4.24
N SER A 37 -7.13 -8.24 -4.64
CA SER A 37 -6.88 -8.86 -5.95
C SER A 37 -7.71 -8.24 -7.06
N ALA A 38 -7.23 -8.40 -8.29
CA ALA A 38 -7.95 -7.96 -9.48
C ALA A 38 -9.28 -8.74 -9.63
N PRO A 39 -10.29 -8.17 -10.31
CA PRO A 39 -11.55 -8.86 -10.54
C PRO A 39 -11.37 -10.15 -11.35
N GLU A 40 -12.04 -11.20 -10.90
CA GLU A 40 -12.06 -12.51 -11.53
C GLU A 40 -13.21 -12.58 -12.54
N THR A 41 -12.97 -13.14 -13.72
CA THR A 41 -13.97 -13.22 -14.80
C THR A 41 -14.43 -14.65 -15.03
N LEU A 42 -15.74 -14.85 -15.17
CA LEU A 42 -16.37 -16.17 -15.30
C LEU A 42 -17.56 -16.14 -16.27
N SER A 43 -18.09 -17.32 -16.59
CA SER A 43 -19.39 -17.48 -17.26
C SER A 43 -20.35 -18.33 -16.41
N THR A 44 -21.60 -17.88 -16.24
CA THR A 44 -22.66 -18.69 -15.60
C THR A 44 -23.01 -19.94 -16.42
N ALA A 45 -22.64 -19.99 -17.70
CA ALA A 45 -22.82 -21.18 -18.53
C ALA A 45 -22.03 -22.41 -18.01
N ASP A 46 -20.97 -22.17 -17.24
CA ASP A 46 -20.15 -23.22 -16.63
C ASP A 46 -20.72 -23.70 -15.28
N GLY A 47 -21.82 -23.10 -14.82
CA GLY A 47 -22.44 -23.37 -13.53
C GLY A 47 -23.26 -24.66 -13.48
N ILE A 48 -23.60 -25.08 -12.26
CA ILE A 48 -24.37 -26.30 -11.97
C ILE A 48 -25.70 -25.99 -11.30
N ASN A 49 -26.69 -26.84 -11.53
CA ASN A 49 -27.99 -26.70 -10.87
C ASN A 49 -27.86 -26.97 -9.37
N THR A 50 -28.16 -25.96 -8.58
CA THR A 50 -28.05 -25.98 -7.13
C THR A 50 -29.39 -25.60 -6.50
N PRO A 51 -30.02 -26.53 -5.76
CA PRO A 51 -31.13 -26.21 -4.88
C PRO A 51 -30.75 -25.14 -3.85
N VAL A 52 -31.70 -24.24 -3.53
CA VAL A 52 -31.51 -23.24 -2.48
C VAL A 52 -32.63 -23.29 -1.45
N PRO A 53 -32.34 -23.03 -0.16
CA PRO A 53 -33.38 -22.96 0.86
C PRO A 53 -34.34 -21.79 0.63
N ALA A 54 -35.55 -21.89 1.19
CA ALA A 54 -36.57 -20.84 1.12
C ALA A 54 -36.20 -19.52 1.83
N SER A 55 -35.05 -19.44 2.50
CA SER A 55 -34.49 -18.20 3.06
C SER A 55 -33.86 -17.30 2.00
N PHE A 56 -33.63 -17.80 0.79
CA PHE A 56 -33.06 -17.03 -0.31
C PHE A 56 -34.15 -16.21 -1.01
N CYS A 57 -33.75 -15.13 -1.68
CA CYS A 57 -34.65 -14.27 -2.46
C CYS A 57 -35.06 -14.87 -3.82
N PHE A 58 -34.62 -16.09 -4.13
CA PHE A 58 -35.00 -16.85 -5.31
C PHE A 58 -35.15 -18.34 -4.94
N ASP A 59 -35.96 -19.05 -5.72
CA ASP A 59 -36.36 -20.43 -5.38
C ASP A 59 -35.41 -21.51 -5.93
N ILE A 60 -34.63 -21.19 -6.98
CA ILE A 60 -33.68 -22.11 -7.64
C ILE A 60 -32.50 -21.34 -8.22
N ALA A 61 -31.32 -21.97 -8.26
CA ALA A 61 -30.15 -21.51 -9.00
C ALA A 61 -29.74 -22.56 -10.04
N GLU A 62 -30.20 -22.42 -11.27
CA GLU A 62 -30.14 -23.49 -12.29
C GLU A 62 -28.74 -23.73 -12.87
N ASN A 63 -27.89 -22.71 -12.87
CA ASN A 63 -26.50 -22.75 -13.35
C ASN A 63 -25.61 -21.89 -12.43
N ALA A 64 -25.52 -22.29 -11.18
CA ALA A 64 -24.78 -21.59 -10.14
C ALA A 64 -23.27 -21.81 -10.26
N VAL A 65 -22.51 -20.73 -10.07
CA VAL A 65 -21.07 -20.72 -9.84
C VAL A 65 -20.78 -20.15 -8.45
N PHE A 66 -19.65 -20.55 -7.86
CA PHE A 66 -19.35 -20.28 -6.46
C PHE A 66 -17.99 -19.62 -6.26
N PHE A 67 -17.98 -18.65 -5.35
CA PHE A 67 -16.79 -18.01 -4.81
C PHE A 67 -16.82 -18.05 -3.30
N ASP A 68 -15.65 -17.95 -2.69
CA ASP A 68 -15.54 -17.69 -1.27
C ASP A 68 -14.73 -16.42 -1.03
N PHE A 69 -15.06 -15.68 0.00
CA PHE A 69 -14.15 -14.73 0.64
C PHE A 69 -14.13 -14.98 2.14
N GLN A 70 -13.05 -14.58 2.79
CA GLN A 70 -12.89 -14.80 4.23
C GLN A 70 -12.73 -13.47 4.93
N THR A 71 -13.49 -13.29 6.00
CA THR A 71 -13.30 -12.17 6.91
C THR A 71 -12.17 -12.48 7.88
N LEU A 72 -11.50 -11.44 8.36
CA LEU A 72 -10.29 -11.59 9.18
C LEU A 72 -10.61 -11.99 10.64
N ASP A 73 -9.71 -12.74 11.29
CA ASP A 73 -9.74 -13.03 12.73
C ASP A 73 -9.00 -11.95 13.52
N LEU A 74 -9.76 -11.15 14.27
CA LEU A 74 -9.29 -9.94 14.96
C LEU A 74 -8.72 -10.22 16.35
N SER A 75 -8.80 -11.46 16.86
CA SER A 75 -8.20 -11.82 18.15
C SER A 75 -6.65 -11.74 18.15
N GLN A 76 -6.06 -11.54 16.98
CA GLN A 76 -4.62 -11.45 16.75
C GLN A 76 -4.11 -10.00 16.60
N PHE A 77 -4.98 -8.98 16.52
CA PHE A 77 -4.59 -7.60 16.17
C PHE A 77 -5.23 -6.53 17.08
N PRO A 78 -4.68 -6.30 18.29
CA PRO A 78 -5.23 -5.33 19.24
C PRO A 78 -5.04 -3.85 18.82
N GLY A 79 -4.26 -3.57 17.77
CA GLY A 79 -4.02 -2.23 17.21
C GLY A 79 -5.01 -1.82 16.11
N LEU A 80 -5.64 -2.79 15.45
CA LEU A 80 -6.69 -2.54 14.47
C LEU A 80 -8.00 -2.29 15.21
N SER A 81 -8.36 -1.01 15.34
CA SER A 81 -9.69 -0.61 15.77
C SER A 81 -10.70 -1.11 14.76
N PHE A 82 -11.36 -2.22 15.06
CA PHE A 82 -12.55 -2.59 14.33
C PHE A 82 -13.72 -1.76 14.84
N ASP A 83 -14.19 -0.86 14.00
CA ASP A 83 -15.58 -0.38 14.05
C ASP A 83 -16.30 -0.62 12.71
N ASP A 84 -15.67 -1.25 11.70
CA ASP A 84 -16.21 -1.33 10.34
C ASP A 84 -16.33 -2.78 9.80
N PRO A 85 -17.39 -3.52 10.15
CA PRO A 85 -17.72 -4.88 9.66
C PRO A 85 -18.24 -4.90 8.22
N THR A 86 -17.77 -3.96 7.39
CA THR A 86 -18.28 -3.81 6.05
C THR A 86 -17.30 -4.34 5.01
N ALA A 87 -17.87 -4.86 3.93
CA ALA A 87 -17.18 -5.10 2.68
C ALA A 87 -18.08 -4.65 1.53
N THR A 88 -17.52 -4.61 0.33
CA THR A 88 -18.25 -4.33 -0.89
C THR A 88 -17.94 -5.44 -1.88
N LEU A 89 -18.99 -6.10 -2.35
CA LEU A 89 -18.91 -7.03 -3.47
C LEU A 89 -19.21 -6.26 -4.76
N SER A 90 -18.21 -6.12 -5.61
CA SER A 90 -18.35 -5.50 -6.93
C SER A 90 -18.64 -6.56 -7.97
N ILE A 91 -19.80 -6.45 -8.63
CA ILE A 91 -20.16 -7.28 -9.78
C ILE A 91 -20.16 -6.38 -11.02
N GLY A 92 -19.17 -6.60 -11.88
CA GLY A 92 -18.92 -5.85 -13.11
C GLY A 92 -19.16 -6.65 -14.38
N ASN A 93 -19.10 -5.95 -15.52
CA ASN A 93 -19.05 -6.52 -16.87
C ASN A 93 -20.11 -7.57 -17.20
N ILE A 94 -21.33 -7.45 -16.65
CA ILE A 94 -22.42 -8.38 -16.92
C ILE A 94 -22.78 -8.33 -18.41
N SER A 95 -22.52 -9.43 -19.12
CA SER A 95 -22.80 -9.57 -20.55
C SER A 95 -23.44 -10.93 -20.83
N CYS A 96 -24.75 -10.93 -21.03
CA CYS A 96 -25.54 -12.15 -21.27
C CYS A 96 -25.73 -12.44 -22.76
N LEU A 97 -25.85 -13.73 -23.11
CA LEU A 97 -26.23 -14.15 -24.45
C LEU A 97 -27.55 -13.52 -24.87
N GLN A 98 -27.54 -12.88 -26.03
CA GLN A 98 -28.69 -12.17 -26.59
C GLN A 98 -29.56 -13.12 -27.43
N ASP A 99 -30.17 -14.10 -26.78
CA ASP A 99 -31.12 -15.06 -27.38
C ASP A 99 -32.40 -15.10 -26.54
N SER A 100 -33.56 -14.94 -27.18
CA SER A 100 -34.88 -14.93 -26.52
C SER A 100 -35.24 -16.20 -25.74
N THR A 101 -34.50 -17.29 -25.91
CA THR A 101 -34.68 -18.55 -25.16
C THR A 101 -33.94 -18.56 -23.82
N PHE A 102 -33.04 -17.60 -23.59
CA PHE A 102 -32.29 -17.41 -22.35
C PHE A 102 -32.77 -16.14 -21.64
N GLY A 103 -32.74 -16.17 -20.31
CA GLY A 103 -33.01 -14.95 -19.55
C GLY A 103 -31.86 -13.95 -19.65
N GLU A 104 -32.19 -12.68 -19.45
CA GLU A 104 -31.23 -11.59 -19.48
C GLU A 104 -30.98 -11.17 -18.03
N GLY A 105 -29.83 -11.53 -17.46
CA GLY A 105 -29.43 -11.13 -16.11
C GLY A 105 -28.89 -12.29 -15.27
N ILE A 106 -28.53 -11.97 -14.04
CA ILE A 106 -28.01 -12.91 -13.05
C ILE A 106 -28.77 -12.81 -11.73
N LEU A 107 -28.72 -13.86 -10.94
CA LEU A 107 -29.06 -13.92 -9.54
C LEU A 107 -27.75 -13.94 -8.75
N TYR A 108 -27.70 -13.26 -7.60
CA TYR A 108 -26.59 -13.41 -6.67
C TYR A 108 -27.10 -13.65 -5.26
N ALA A 109 -26.32 -14.38 -4.46
CA ALA A 109 -26.49 -14.48 -3.02
C ALA A 109 -25.14 -14.54 -2.31
N VAL A 110 -25.04 -13.86 -1.18
CA VAL A 110 -23.89 -13.89 -0.27
C VAL A 110 -24.36 -14.43 1.07
N PHE A 111 -23.76 -15.51 1.54
CA PHE A 111 -24.18 -16.22 2.75
C PHE A 111 -23.00 -16.99 3.37
N ALA A 112 -23.10 -17.34 4.65
CA ALA A 112 -22.17 -18.28 5.26
C ALA A 112 -22.68 -19.71 5.07
N ALA A 113 -21.76 -20.65 4.82
CA ALA A 113 -22.08 -22.07 4.75
C ALA A 113 -20.92 -22.91 5.28
N THR A 114 -21.23 -23.96 6.03
CA THR A 114 -20.20 -24.94 6.43
C THR A 114 -19.78 -25.82 5.25
N ASN A 115 -20.67 -26.03 4.28
CA ASN A 115 -20.40 -26.77 3.04
C ASN A 115 -21.22 -26.16 1.89
N ALA A 116 -20.54 -25.48 0.95
CA ALA A 116 -21.20 -24.84 -0.19
C ALA A 116 -21.95 -25.82 -1.13
N CYS A 117 -21.68 -27.13 -1.04
CA CYS A 117 -22.42 -28.16 -1.78
C CYS A 117 -23.61 -28.78 -1.04
N ASP A 118 -23.88 -28.34 0.20
CA ASP A 118 -24.99 -28.85 1.00
C ASP A 118 -25.90 -27.70 1.44
N GLU A 119 -27.04 -27.55 0.74
CA GLU A 119 -28.04 -26.50 0.97
C GLU A 119 -28.55 -26.46 2.42
N SER A 120 -28.49 -27.58 3.14
CA SER A 120 -28.93 -27.64 4.54
C SER A 120 -27.98 -26.90 5.50
N THR A 121 -26.80 -26.53 5.02
CA THR A 121 -25.78 -25.79 5.78
C THR A 121 -25.75 -24.30 5.45
N PHE A 122 -26.60 -23.83 4.54
CA PHE A 122 -26.63 -22.43 4.13
C PHE A 122 -27.37 -21.61 5.18
N ASP A 123 -26.71 -20.57 5.67
CA ASP A 123 -27.35 -19.55 6.48
C ASP A 123 -28.23 -18.63 5.62
N ALA A 124 -29.04 -17.79 6.27
CA ALA A 124 -29.81 -16.77 5.54
C ALA A 124 -28.82 -15.80 4.83
N PRO A 125 -29.05 -15.46 3.55
CA PRO A 125 -28.14 -14.59 2.84
C PRO A 125 -28.15 -13.18 3.42
N ILE A 126 -26.95 -12.62 3.59
CA ILE A 126 -26.74 -11.23 4.03
C ILE A 126 -27.07 -10.25 2.90
N ALA A 127 -26.89 -10.67 1.66
CA ALA A 127 -27.27 -9.93 0.47
C ALA A 127 -27.67 -10.93 -0.62
N CYS A 128 -28.79 -10.70 -1.28
CA CYS A 128 -29.16 -11.43 -2.49
C CYS A 128 -30.19 -10.62 -3.29
N ASP A 129 -30.08 -10.65 -4.62
CA ASP A 129 -31.03 -10.01 -5.53
C ASP A 129 -30.85 -10.52 -6.97
N THR A 130 -31.68 -10.02 -7.89
CA THR A 130 -31.52 -10.16 -9.34
C THR A 130 -30.83 -8.91 -9.91
N LEU A 131 -29.81 -9.10 -10.75
CA LEU A 131 -29.05 -8.03 -11.40
C LEU A 131 -29.11 -8.12 -12.93
N PHE A 132 -29.34 -6.97 -13.55
CA PHE A 132 -29.35 -6.79 -15.01
C PHE A 132 -28.19 -5.93 -15.50
N GLN A 133 -27.45 -5.32 -14.57
CA GLN A 133 -26.34 -4.41 -14.85
C GLN A 133 -25.34 -4.46 -13.70
N ALA A 134 -24.10 -4.04 -13.99
CA ALA A 134 -23.03 -3.96 -13.00
C ALA A 134 -23.40 -3.07 -11.81
N THR A 135 -22.99 -3.47 -10.61
CA THR A 135 -23.25 -2.73 -9.38
C THR A 135 -22.29 -3.15 -8.26
N ASP A 136 -22.20 -2.29 -7.25
CA ASP A 136 -21.50 -2.54 -5.99
C ASP A 136 -22.52 -2.84 -4.91
N ILE A 137 -22.36 -3.98 -4.25
CA ILE A 137 -23.26 -4.48 -3.21
C ILE A 137 -22.57 -4.27 -1.86
N PRO A 138 -23.11 -3.40 -0.99
CA PRO A 138 -22.60 -3.27 0.37
C PRO A 138 -22.94 -4.55 1.16
N LEU A 139 -21.97 -5.04 1.90
CA LEU A 139 -22.10 -6.16 2.82
C LEU A 139 -21.83 -5.60 4.22
N ASP A 140 -22.85 -5.57 5.06
CA ASP A 140 -22.79 -5.03 6.41
C ASP A 140 -22.89 -6.17 7.45
N ASP A 141 -22.49 -5.89 8.68
CA ASP A 141 -22.59 -6.81 9.82
C ASP A 141 -21.91 -8.18 9.59
N LEU A 142 -20.76 -8.18 8.91
CA LEU A 142 -19.98 -9.39 8.69
C LEU A 142 -19.35 -9.93 9.99
N ASP A 143 -19.52 -11.23 10.23
CA ASP A 143 -18.90 -11.92 11.35
C ASP A 143 -17.38 -12.07 11.12
N PRO A 144 -16.53 -11.91 12.14
CA PRO A 144 -15.08 -12.09 12.02
C PRO A 144 -14.71 -13.56 11.80
N SER A 145 -13.53 -13.82 11.22
CA SER A 145 -13.00 -15.18 10.98
C SER A 145 -13.97 -16.14 10.28
N THR A 146 -14.81 -15.62 9.39
CA THR A 146 -15.91 -16.36 8.77
C THR A 146 -15.72 -16.41 7.26
N THR A 147 -15.93 -17.59 6.69
CA THR A 147 -15.97 -17.78 5.23
C THR A 147 -17.39 -17.50 4.74
N TYR A 148 -17.50 -16.54 3.83
CA TYR A 148 -18.73 -16.24 3.12
C TYR A 148 -18.63 -16.77 1.69
N THR A 149 -19.68 -17.46 1.26
CA THR A 149 -19.84 -17.95 -0.09
C THR A 149 -20.66 -16.93 -0.90
N VAL A 150 -20.18 -16.62 -2.10
CA VAL A 150 -20.92 -15.87 -3.11
C VAL A 150 -21.36 -16.83 -4.20
N MET A 151 -22.67 -16.97 -4.35
CA MET A 151 -23.29 -17.74 -5.42
C MET A 151 -23.76 -16.78 -6.51
N ILE A 152 -23.40 -17.04 -7.76
CA ILE A 152 -23.92 -16.34 -8.94
C ILE A 152 -24.60 -17.35 -9.85
N SER A 153 -25.80 -17.05 -10.34
CA SER A 153 -26.52 -17.91 -11.30
C SER A 153 -27.19 -17.07 -12.38
N GLY A 154 -27.52 -17.67 -13.52
CA GLY A 154 -28.31 -17.03 -14.56
C GLY A 154 -29.74 -16.78 -14.12
N PHE A 155 -30.26 -15.58 -14.39
CA PHE A 155 -31.68 -15.30 -14.24
C PHE A 155 -32.42 -15.85 -15.46
N GLN A 156 -33.45 -16.68 -15.27
CA GLN A 156 -34.27 -17.20 -16.38
C GLN A 156 -35.32 -16.18 -16.85
N GLY A 157 -35.93 -15.44 -15.94
CA GLY A 157 -36.98 -14.47 -16.26
C GLY A 157 -38.30 -15.10 -16.72
N ASP A 158 -39.09 -14.31 -17.46
CA ASP A 158 -40.38 -14.72 -17.98
C ASP A 158 -40.27 -15.30 -19.42
N LEU A 159 -41.30 -16.05 -19.85
CA LEU A 159 -41.41 -16.52 -21.23
C LEU A 159 -41.22 -15.38 -22.25
N PRO A 160 -40.47 -15.59 -23.36
CA PRO A 160 -40.13 -16.86 -23.97
C PRO A 160 -38.86 -17.55 -23.44
N ALA A 161 -38.17 -16.96 -22.47
CA ALA A 161 -37.02 -17.61 -21.86
C ALA A 161 -37.42 -18.92 -21.17
N ILE A 162 -36.66 -19.97 -21.45
CA ILE A 162 -36.83 -21.31 -20.86
C ILE A 162 -35.52 -21.86 -20.30
N ASN A 163 -34.42 -21.13 -20.49
CA ASN A 163 -33.10 -21.43 -19.95
C ASN A 163 -32.62 -20.25 -19.09
N PRO A 164 -31.83 -20.51 -18.04
CA PRO A 164 -31.26 -19.46 -17.20
C PRO A 164 -30.25 -18.65 -18.02
N GLY A 165 -30.07 -17.37 -17.69
CA GLY A 165 -29.11 -16.52 -18.38
C GLY A 165 -27.69 -17.10 -18.40
N GLU A 166 -27.08 -17.10 -19.58
CA GLU A 166 -25.66 -17.40 -19.76
C GLU A 166 -24.92 -16.07 -19.89
N CYS A 167 -24.26 -15.65 -18.82
CA CYS A 167 -23.66 -14.34 -18.68
C CYS A 167 -22.18 -14.44 -18.31
N GLU A 168 -21.36 -13.66 -19.00
CA GLU A 168 -20.01 -13.34 -18.54
C GLU A 168 -20.13 -12.25 -17.46
N VAL A 169 -19.41 -12.42 -16.35
CA VAL A 169 -19.38 -11.45 -15.24
C VAL A 169 -17.96 -11.33 -14.68
N SER A 170 -17.63 -10.15 -14.15
CA SER A 170 -16.40 -9.95 -13.38
C SER A 170 -16.74 -9.68 -11.91
N ILE A 171 -16.07 -10.31 -10.97
CA ILE A 171 -16.37 -10.21 -9.55
C ILE A 171 -15.12 -9.88 -8.73
N SER A 172 -15.27 -9.00 -7.74
CA SER A 172 -14.22 -8.70 -6.76
C SER A 172 -14.85 -8.33 -5.42
N VAL A 173 -14.12 -8.58 -4.33
CA VAL A 173 -14.50 -8.13 -2.99
C VAL A 173 -13.46 -7.11 -2.51
N SER A 174 -13.89 -6.09 -1.79
CA SER A 174 -13.01 -5.09 -1.19
C SER A 174 -13.61 -4.54 0.10
N GLY A 175 -12.82 -3.80 0.87
CA GLY A 175 -13.28 -3.13 2.08
C GLY A 175 -12.71 -3.72 3.37
N PRO A 176 -12.95 -3.04 4.51
CA PRO A 176 -12.21 -3.27 5.75
C PRO A 176 -12.26 -4.71 6.27
N ALA A 177 -13.39 -5.41 6.13
CA ALA A 177 -13.53 -6.78 6.66
C ALA A 177 -12.69 -7.84 5.91
N VAL A 178 -12.21 -7.54 4.69
CA VAL A 178 -11.52 -8.48 3.79
C VAL A 178 -10.13 -8.00 3.35
N THR A 179 -9.66 -6.87 3.85
CA THR A 179 -8.33 -6.31 3.55
C THR A 179 -7.44 -6.33 4.77
N TYR A 180 -6.20 -6.79 4.60
CA TYR A 180 -5.21 -6.79 5.66
C TYR A 180 -4.31 -5.56 5.56
N ASP A 181 -4.23 -4.78 6.64
CA ASP A 181 -3.24 -3.71 6.84
C ASP A 181 -2.20 -4.22 7.84
N PHE A 182 -0.97 -4.39 7.37
CA PHE A 182 0.15 -4.85 8.19
C PHE A 182 0.97 -3.71 8.78
N GLU A 183 0.39 -2.50 8.83
CA GLU A 183 0.96 -1.32 9.48
C GLU A 183 2.39 -1.06 9.00
N ALA A 184 2.62 -1.18 7.68
CA ALA A 184 3.96 -0.95 7.16
C ALA A 184 4.33 0.52 7.31
N ASP A 185 5.52 0.77 7.84
CA ASP A 185 6.05 2.11 8.01
C ASP A 185 7.58 2.12 7.86
N TRP A 186 8.15 3.30 7.78
CA TRP A 186 9.58 3.50 7.64
C TRP A 186 10.10 4.60 8.56
N TYR A 187 11.28 4.37 9.12
CA TYR A 187 11.89 5.28 10.10
C TYR A 187 13.37 5.51 9.77
N PRO A 188 13.83 6.76 9.72
CA PRO A 188 15.24 7.07 9.51
C PRO A 188 16.04 6.66 10.76
N ASP A 189 17.02 5.78 10.58
CA ASP A 189 17.82 5.14 11.63
C ASP A 189 16.98 4.53 12.78
N GLY A 190 15.72 4.18 12.50
CA GLY A 190 14.78 3.62 13.50
C GLY A 190 14.13 4.64 14.43
N ASP A 191 14.30 5.95 14.19
CA ASP A 191 13.68 7.00 14.98
C ASP A 191 12.25 7.31 14.48
N GLN A 192 11.26 6.84 15.24
CA GLN A 192 9.83 7.03 14.95
C GLN A 192 9.35 8.47 15.08
N SER A 193 10.13 9.35 15.70
CA SER A 193 9.77 10.76 15.78
C SER A 193 10.04 11.50 14.47
N ARG A 194 10.95 10.97 13.64
CA ARG A 194 11.42 11.63 12.42
C ARG A 194 10.63 11.18 11.20
N ASN A 195 10.40 12.11 10.27
CA ASN A 195 9.64 11.86 9.04
C ASN A 195 10.44 12.18 7.76
N ILE A 196 11.77 12.16 7.87
CA ILE A 196 12.67 12.51 6.77
C ILE A 196 13.94 11.68 6.81
N LEU A 197 14.27 11.07 5.68
CA LEU A 197 15.51 10.33 5.48
C LEU A 197 16.55 11.24 4.80
N LEU A 198 17.70 11.41 5.43
CA LEU A 198 18.81 12.16 4.88
C LEU A 198 19.78 11.21 4.16
N SER A 199 20.45 11.74 3.15
CA SER A 199 21.37 10.95 2.32
C SER A 199 22.47 10.31 3.16
N GLY A 200 22.58 8.99 3.11
CA GLY A 200 23.55 8.20 3.87
C GLY A 200 23.03 7.62 5.18
N GLU A 201 21.80 7.96 5.60
CA GLU A 201 21.11 7.30 6.71
C GLU A 201 20.55 5.94 6.29
N THR A 202 20.30 5.08 7.27
CA THR A 202 19.61 3.81 7.07
C THR A 202 18.11 4.03 7.19
N VAL A 203 17.33 3.50 6.26
CA VAL A 203 15.89 3.37 6.46
C VAL A 203 15.61 2.05 7.15
N VAL A 204 14.87 2.10 8.26
CA VAL A 204 14.35 0.93 8.96
C VAL A 204 12.89 0.79 8.55
N LEU A 205 12.58 -0.30 7.85
CA LEU A 205 11.24 -0.62 7.37
C LEU A 205 10.63 -1.63 8.35
N THR A 206 9.42 -1.37 8.81
CA THR A 206 8.75 -2.20 9.83
C THR A 206 7.36 -2.58 9.36
N THR A 207 6.88 -3.74 9.80
CA THR A 207 5.49 -4.19 9.71
C THR A 207 5.04 -4.71 11.07
N ASN A 208 3.77 -5.10 11.16
CA ASN A 208 3.20 -5.77 12.32
C ASN A 208 4.01 -7.05 12.68
N PRO A 209 4.60 -7.11 13.89
CA PRO A 209 5.46 -8.23 14.28
C PRO A 209 4.71 -9.54 14.59
N ASP A 210 3.38 -9.50 14.74
CA ASP A 210 2.56 -10.66 15.09
C ASP A 210 2.30 -11.57 13.88
N LEU A 211 2.53 -11.07 12.67
CA LEU A 211 2.50 -11.85 11.44
C LEU A 211 3.87 -12.41 11.07
N THR A 212 3.83 -13.49 10.29
CA THR A 212 5.01 -14.12 9.73
C THR A 212 4.87 -14.24 8.21
N GLY A 213 5.97 -14.53 7.52
CA GLY A 213 5.95 -14.74 6.07
C GLY A 213 6.14 -13.49 5.22
N TYR A 214 6.49 -12.34 5.82
CA TYR A 214 6.80 -11.13 5.08
C TYR A 214 7.96 -11.31 4.10
N SER A 215 7.75 -10.83 2.87
CA SER A 215 8.74 -10.74 1.81
C SER A 215 8.84 -9.29 1.34
N TRP A 216 10.04 -8.72 1.34
CA TRP A 216 10.32 -7.34 0.96
C TRP A 216 11.02 -7.25 -0.39
N THR A 217 10.60 -6.28 -1.20
CA THR A 217 11.22 -5.91 -2.47
C THR A 217 11.53 -4.42 -2.48
N GLY A 218 12.75 -4.04 -2.85
CA GLY A 218 13.17 -2.64 -2.89
C GLY A 218 14.68 -2.50 -3.08
N GLU A 219 15.14 -1.30 -3.40
CA GLU A 219 16.56 -1.03 -3.62
C GLU A 219 17.35 -1.00 -2.32
N ALA A 220 18.58 -1.55 -2.36
CA ALA A 220 19.55 -1.50 -1.27
C ALA A 220 19.08 -2.09 0.06
N LEU A 221 18.11 -3.02 0.03
CA LEU A 221 17.72 -3.84 1.18
C LEU A 221 18.89 -4.73 1.65
N ASN A 222 19.11 -4.76 2.96
CA ASN A 222 20.05 -5.67 3.61
C ASN A 222 19.43 -7.06 3.83
N GLU A 223 18.12 -7.10 4.08
CA GLU A 223 17.31 -8.30 4.25
C GLU A 223 16.01 -8.18 3.44
N THR A 224 15.48 -9.31 2.97
CA THR A 224 14.25 -9.35 2.16
C THR A 224 13.11 -10.08 2.87
N SER A 225 13.23 -10.36 4.16
CA SER A 225 12.23 -11.12 4.89
C SER A 225 12.21 -10.78 6.37
N GLY A 226 11.03 -10.86 6.98
CA GLY A 226 10.82 -10.59 8.40
C GLY A 226 10.07 -9.27 8.65
N PRO A 227 9.63 -9.05 9.89
CA PRO A 227 8.81 -7.89 10.24
C PRO A 227 9.60 -6.58 10.32
N VAL A 228 10.93 -6.65 10.31
CA VAL A 228 11.81 -5.48 10.27
C VAL A 228 12.95 -5.78 9.31
N VAL A 229 13.16 -4.91 8.34
CA VAL A 229 14.30 -4.95 7.41
C VAL A 229 14.93 -3.56 7.32
N THR A 230 16.15 -3.49 6.80
CA THR A 230 16.84 -2.21 6.61
C THR A 230 17.28 -2.00 5.18
N ALA A 231 17.37 -0.75 4.74
CA ALA A 231 17.99 -0.39 3.47
C ALA A 231 18.83 0.89 3.59
N ILE A 232 19.77 1.08 2.67
CA ILE A 232 20.54 2.33 2.53
C ILE A 232 20.41 2.80 1.07
N PRO A 233 19.31 3.47 0.70
CA PRO A 233 19.09 3.94 -0.67
C PRO A 233 20.15 4.97 -1.09
N VAL A 234 20.65 4.85 -2.33
CA VAL A 234 21.68 5.75 -2.87
C VAL A 234 21.07 6.68 -3.90
N GLY A 235 20.69 7.88 -3.46
CA GLY A 235 20.14 8.93 -4.31
C GLY A 235 19.79 10.15 -3.46
N VAL A 236 19.69 11.32 -4.09
CA VAL A 236 19.30 12.56 -3.42
C VAL A 236 18.17 13.18 -4.22
N ASP A 237 17.14 13.67 -3.52
CA ASP A 237 15.89 14.18 -4.10
C ASP A 237 15.22 13.12 -4.99
N GLN A 238 15.32 11.85 -4.59
CA GLN A 238 14.73 10.70 -5.25
C GLN A 238 13.82 9.94 -4.29
N ASN A 239 12.74 9.40 -4.86
CA ASN A 239 11.78 8.57 -4.15
C ASN A 239 12.11 7.10 -4.38
N PHE A 240 12.19 6.33 -3.30
CA PHE A 240 12.44 4.89 -3.32
C PHE A 240 11.17 4.18 -2.88
N GLU A 241 10.78 3.16 -3.65
CA GLU A 241 9.61 2.34 -3.33
C GLU A 241 10.07 1.01 -2.72
N TYR A 242 9.46 0.67 -1.59
CA TYR A 242 9.64 -0.60 -0.91
C TYR A 242 8.28 -1.28 -0.82
N ILE A 243 8.19 -2.49 -1.35
CA ILE A 243 6.97 -3.30 -1.37
C ILE A 243 7.17 -4.43 -0.38
N VAL A 244 6.21 -4.62 0.51
CA VAL A 244 6.13 -5.80 1.37
C VAL A 244 4.90 -6.60 1.01
N GLU A 245 5.07 -7.92 0.98
CA GLU A 245 4.00 -8.86 0.67
C GLU A 245 3.94 -9.93 1.76
N THR A 246 2.74 -10.43 2.03
CA THR A 246 2.51 -11.62 2.85
C THR A 246 1.33 -12.43 2.33
N THR A 247 1.25 -13.70 2.70
CA THR A 247 0.14 -14.59 2.33
C THR A 247 -0.65 -14.99 3.55
N ILE A 248 -1.94 -14.65 3.58
CA ILE A 248 -2.87 -14.96 4.66
C ILE A 248 -4.06 -15.69 4.05
N ASN A 249 -4.35 -16.89 4.52
CA ASN A 249 -5.44 -17.75 4.03
C ASN A 249 -5.46 -17.96 2.51
N GLY A 250 -4.29 -18.01 1.87
CA GLY A 250 -4.16 -18.19 0.41
C GLY A 250 -4.25 -16.89 -0.40
N CYS A 251 -4.59 -15.77 0.24
CA CYS A 251 -4.57 -14.44 -0.38
C CYS A 251 -3.23 -13.76 -0.17
N ILE A 252 -2.70 -13.14 -1.24
CA ILE A 252 -1.51 -12.31 -1.18
C ILE A 252 -1.94 -10.86 -0.91
N TYR A 253 -1.40 -10.28 0.16
CA TYR A 253 -1.60 -8.88 0.53
C TYR A 253 -0.30 -8.12 0.36
N SER A 254 -0.37 -6.87 -0.07
CA SER A 254 0.80 -6.02 -0.27
C SER A 254 0.54 -4.55 0.04
N GLU A 255 1.61 -3.85 0.42
CA GLU A 255 1.65 -2.41 0.66
C GLU A 255 2.97 -1.87 0.14
N THR A 256 2.93 -0.60 -0.26
CA THR A 256 4.07 0.10 -0.85
C THR A 256 4.42 1.30 0.00
N LEU A 257 5.65 1.33 0.51
CA LEU A 257 6.24 2.46 1.21
C LEU A 257 7.04 3.33 0.24
N SER A 258 6.82 4.63 0.34
CA SER A 258 7.45 5.65 -0.50
C SER A 258 8.39 6.50 0.35
N VAL A 259 9.70 6.38 0.11
CA VAL A 259 10.74 7.02 0.91
C VAL A 259 11.49 8.06 0.09
N LEU A 260 11.33 9.34 0.44
CA LEU A 260 12.06 10.45 -0.18
C LEU A 260 13.40 10.67 0.53
N VAL A 261 14.51 10.47 -0.18
CA VAL A 261 15.85 10.79 0.34
C VAL A 261 16.18 12.26 0.08
N ARG A 262 16.53 12.99 1.14
CA ARG A 262 16.90 14.41 1.08
C ARG A 262 18.39 14.61 1.34
N PRO A 263 19.00 15.69 0.82
CA PRO A 263 20.44 15.94 1.00
C PRO A 263 20.79 16.20 2.47
N ALA A 264 21.72 15.42 3.02
CA ALA A 264 22.38 15.79 4.27
C ALA A 264 23.21 17.07 4.08
N ILE A 265 23.25 17.93 5.10
CA ILE A 265 24.15 19.09 5.09
C ILE A 265 25.49 18.76 5.76
N LEU A 266 26.54 19.50 5.39
CA LEU A 266 27.84 19.43 6.07
C LEU A 266 28.28 20.83 6.49
N PRO A 267 28.05 21.23 7.76
CA PRO A 267 28.57 22.48 8.29
C PRO A 267 30.08 22.37 8.53
N TYR A 268 30.89 23.18 7.84
CA TYR A 268 32.33 23.22 8.13
C TYR A 268 32.61 23.85 9.49
N ASN A 269 33.71 23.45 10.13
CA ASN A 269 33.98 23.76 11.53
C ASN A 269 34.87 24.99 11.74
N ALA A 270 35.35 25.64 10.69
CA ALA A 270 36.16 26.86 10.78
C ALA A 270 36.13 27.70 9.51
N PHE A 271 36.37 29.00 9.66
CA PHE A 271 36.54 29.96 8.56
C PHE A 271 37.46 31.12 9.00
N THR A 272 38.06 31.83 8.03
CA THR A 272 39.08 32.86 8.21
C THR A 272 38.64 34.16 7.51
N PRO A 273 37.84 35.03 8.14
CA PRO A 273 37.38 36.27 7.53
C PRO A 273 38.51 37.32 7.47
N ASN A 274 39.48 37.13 6.57
CA ASN A 274 40.67 37.98 6.39
C ASN A 274 40.68 38.70 5.03
N ALA A 275 39.62 38.53 4.23
CA ALA A 275 39.41 39.10 2.91
C ALA A 275 40.45 38.66 1.85
N ASP A 276 41.00 37.45 1.98
CA ASP A 276 41.89 36.85 0.98
C ASP A 276 41.13 36.05 -0.11
N GLY A 277 39.80 35.90 0.04
CA GLY A 277 38.92 35.18 -0.87
C GLY A 277 38.80 33.68 -0.57
N ILE A 278 39.44 33.16 0.49
CA ILE A 278 39.49 31.74 0.83
C ILE A 278 38.87 31.54 2.22
N ASN A 279 37.74 30.80 2.28
CA ASN A 279 37.01 30.54 3.53
C ASN A 279 36.72 31.83 4.33
N ASP A 280 36.38 32.93 3.64
CA ASP A 280 36.05 34.21 4.29
C ASP A 280 34.69 34.17 5.00
N THR A 281 33.81 33.25 4.59
CA THR A 281 32.49 33.05 5.18
C THR A 281 32.35 31.62 5.72
N TRP A 282 31.39 31.43 6.64
CA TRP A 282 31.05 30.10 7.11
C TRP A 282 30.25 29.35 6.04
N GLU A 283 30.89 28.40 5.37
CA GLU A 283 30.23 27.55 4.38
C GLU A 283 29.62 26.29 5.04
N ILE A 284 28.38 26.03 4.66
CA ILE A 284 27.63 24.82 4.97
C ILE A 284 27.27 24.19 3.63
N LYS A 285 27.83 23.00 3.37
CA LYS A 285 27.58 22.29 2.12
C LYS A 285 26.11 21.84 2.03
N ASP A 286 25.53 21.98 0.85
CA ASP A 286 24.15 21.57 0.49
C ASP A 286 23.04 22.35 1.24
N ILE A 287 23.37 23.42 2.00
CA ILE A 287 22.38 24.23 2.72
C ILE A 287 21.41 24.96 1.79
N GLU A 288 21.83 25.25 0.56
CA GLU A 288 21.02 25.92 -0.45
C GLU A 288 19.80 25.09 -0.91
N LYS A 289 19.83 23.77 -0.67
CA LYS A 289 18.72 22.85 -0.91
C LYS A 289 17.65 22.92 0.19
N TRP A 290 17.92 23.66 1.27
CA TRP A 290 17.06 23.83 2.44
C TRP A 290 16.64 25.28 2.61
N GLN A 291 15.70 25.73 1.77
CA GLN A 291 15.27 27.14 1.75
C GLN A 291 14.63 27.61 3.06
N ASN A 292 14.06 26.69 3.85
CA ASN A 292 13.44 26.98 5.13
C ASN A 292 14.37 26.68 6.33
N ALA A 293 15.64 26.37 6.09
CA ALA A 293 16.58 26.08 7.16
C ALA A 293 16.74 27.29 8.10
N GLN A 294 16.63 27.03 9.39
CA GLN A 294 16.87 28.00 10.44
C GLN A 294 18.24 27.74 11.06
N ILE A 295 19.09 28.75 11.01
CA ILE A 295 20.45 28.70 11.54
C ILE A 295 20.52 29.65 12.72
N ASN A 296 21.01 29.15 13.84
CA ASN A 296 21.32 29.95 15.01
C ASN A 296 22.76 29.64 15.45
N VAL A 297 23.56 30.67 15.67
CA VAL A 297 24.92 30.54 16.21
C VAL A 297 25.01 31.30 17.52
N TYR A 298 25.66 30.69 18.50
CA TYR A 298 25.75 31.14 19.88
C TYR A 298 27.21 31.29 20.31
N SER A 299 27.48 32.29 21.14
CA SER A 299 28.75 32.37 21.87
C SER A 299 28.85 31.27 22.93
N ARG A 300 30.04 31.09 23.51
CA ARG A 300 30.28 30.19 24.65
C ARG A 300 29.36 30.44 25.86
N TRP A 301 28.82 31.65 25.99
CA TRP A 301 27.95 32.04 27.08
C TRP A 301 26.46 31.85 26.76
N GLY A 302 26.13 31.23 25.62
CA GLY A 302 24.75 31.00 25.17
C GLY A 302 24.07 32.22 24.54
N THR A 303 24.80 33.34 24.35
CA THR A 303 24.26 34.51 23.64
C THR A 303 24.21 34.22 22.14
N ARG A 304 23.04 34.35 21.50
CA ARG A 304 22.91 34.24 20.05
C ARG A 304 23.66 35.41 19.39
N VAL A 305 24.62 35.08 18.53
CA VAL A 305 25.46 36.04 17.80
C VAL A 305 25.12 36.12 16.33
N PHE A 306 24.49 35.09 15.78
CA PHE A 306 24.03 35.08 14.39
C PHE A 306 22.73 34.26 14.28
N GLN A 307 21.88 34.69 13.35
CA GLN A 307 20.67 33.99 12.98
C GLN A 307 20.41 34.22 11.49
N ALA A 308 20.04 33.15 10.78
CA ALA A 308 19.60 33.24 9.40
C ALA A 308 18.47 32.25 9.11
N THR A 309 17.65 32.60 8.14
CA THR A 309 16.75 31.68 7.43
C THR A 309 17.14 31.70 5.97
N ASN A 310 17.07 30.56 5.27
CA ASN A 310 17.50 30.45 3.87
C ASN A 310 18.96 30.88 3.66
N TYR A 311 19.85 30.40 4.53
CA TYR A 311 21.24 30.83 4.60
C TYR A 311 21.98 30.64 3.26
N LYS A 312 22.76 31.65 2.86
CA LYS A 312 23.42 31.71 1.54
C LYS A 312 24.94 31.58 1.61
N ASN A 313 25.47 31.01 2.69
CA ASN A 313 26.91 30.89 2.93
C ASN A 313 27.63 32.26 2.92
N ASP A 314 26.97 33.28 3.48
CA ASP A 314 27.36 34.70 3.42
C ASP A 314 27.77 35.29 4.79
N TRP A 315 27.81 34.48 5.85
CA TRP A 315 28.21 34.97 7.17
C TRP A 315 29.73 35.04 7.31
N GLY A 316 30.26 36.27 7.34
CA GLY A 316 31.68 36.57 7.57
C GLY A 316 32.07 36.77 9.04
N GLY A 317 31.21 36.36 9.99
CA GLY A 317 31.52 36.43 11.41
C GLY A 317 31.33 37.81 12.07
N ASP A 318 30.79 38.81 11.37
CA ASP A 318 30.33 40.10 11.92
C ASP A 318 31.26 40.76 12.96
N ASP A 319 32.57 40.81 12.66
CA ASP A 319 33.63 41.34 13.55
C ASP A 319 33.75 40.66 14.92
N LEU A 320 33.15 39.49 15.10
CA LEU A 320 33.22 38.72 16.33
C LEU A 320 34.66 38.28 16.65
N PRO A 321 35.06 38.16 17.94
CA PRO A 321 36.38 37.71 18.32
C PRO A 321 36.74 36.33 17.75
N ALA A 322 38.04 36.12 17.51
CA ALA A 322 38.57 34.82 17.12
C ALA A 322 38.33 33.84 18.28
N ALA A 323 37.39 32.93 18.09
CA ALA A 323 36.87 32.04 19.11
C ALA A 323 36.05 30.93 18.46
N THR A 324 35.69 29.94 19.26
CA THR A 324 34.72 28.90 18.88
C THR A 324 33.32 29.33 19.30
N TYR A 325 32.38 29.20 18.37
CA TYR A 325 30.96 29.43 18.51
C TYR A 325 30.22 28.11 18.30
N TYR A 326 28.97 28.03 18.75
CA TYR A 326 28.16 26.82 18.70
C TYR A 326 26.94 27.05 17.83
N TYR A 327 26.64 26.13 16.92
CA TYR A 327 25.50 26.25 16.04
C TYR A 327 24.40 25.25 16.37
N VAL A 328 23.17 25.65 16.04
CA VAL A 328 21.99 24.80 15.94
C VAL A 328 21.36 25.11 14.59
N ILE A 329 21.23 24.09 13.74
CA ILE A 329 20.64 24.21 12.40
C ILE A 329 19.45 23.26 12.31
N GLU A 330 18.27 23.81 12.07
CA GLU A 330 17.04 23.07 11.82
C GLU A 330 16.74 23.15 10.32
N LEU A 331 16.71 22.02 9.62
CA LEU A 331 16.67 22.00 8.15
C LEU A 331 15.35 22.52 7.56
N ASN A 332 14.23 22.15 8.17
CA ASN A 332 12.91 22.68 7.81
C ASN A 332 11.87 22.30 8.90
N PRO A 333 11.84 23.02 10.03
CA PRO A 333 11.01 22.64 11.18
C PRO A 333 9.49 22.78 10.94
N VAL A 334 9.08 23.30 9.77
CA VAL A 334 7.66 23.42 9.39
C VAL A 334 7.17 22.12 8.74
N ASP A 335 7.96 21.55 7.83
CA ASP A 335 7.54 20.39 7.03
C ASP A 335 8.14 19.07 7.54
N PHE A 336 9.27 19.12 8.26
CA PHE A 336 10.00 17.94 8.69
C PHE A 336 10.29 17.96 10.19
N ASN A 337 10.10 16.81 10.82
CA ASN A 337 10.66 16.51 12.13
C ASN A 337 11.98 15.79 11.93
N SER A 338 13.08 16.46 12.26
CA SER A 338 14.44 15.93 12.18
C SER A 338 15.25 16.44 13.34
N ASP A 339 16.23 15.67 13.79
CA ASP A 339 17.20 16.18 14.76
C ASP A 339 17.92 17.42 14.22
N PRO A 340 18.10 18.46 15.05
CA PRO A 340 18.87 19.61 14.64
C PRO A 340 20.34 19.22 14.48
N TYR A 341 20.98 19.74 13.44
CA TYR A 341 22.42 19.68 13.32
C TYR A 341 23.04 20.60 14.37
N THR A 342 23.83 20.04 15.26
CA THR A 342 24.52 20.79 16.32
C THR A 342 26.02 20.56 16.26
N GLY A 343 26.76 21.58 16.66
CA GLY A 343 28.21 21.51 16.63
C GLY A 343 28.85 22.85 16.91
N SER A 344 30.09 23.02 16.45
CA SER A 344 30.84 24.25 16.65
C SER A 344 31.50 24.74 15.36
N VAL A 345 31.59 26.06 15.23
CA VAL A 345 32.32 26.76 14.17
C VAL A 345 33.34 27.70 14.80
N THR A 346 34.58 27.69 14.31
CA THR A 346 35.69 28.49 14.84
C THR A 346 36.05 29.61 13.88
N ILE A 347 36.04 30.85 14.38
CA ILE A 347 36.55 32.01 13.65
C ILE A 347 38.05 32.12 13.90
N LEU A 348 38.84 32.03 12.84
CA LEU A 348 40.29 32.20 12.84
C LEU A 348 40.68 33.56 12.23
N ARG A 349 41.84 34.10 12.59
CA ARG A 349 42.36 35.36 12.03
C ARG A 349 43.84 35.27 11.72
#